data_AF-A0A959I4Z8-F1
#
_entry.id   AF-A0A959I4Z8-F1
#
_cell.length_a   1.000
_cell.length_b   1.000
_cell.length_c   1.000
_cell.angle_alpha   90.00
_cell.angle_beta   90.00
_cell.angle_gamma   90.00
#
_symmetry.space_group_name_H-M   'P 1'
#
loop_
_entity.id
_entity.type
_entity.pdbx_description
1 polymer ?
#
loop_
_entity_poly.entity_id
_entity_poly.type
_entity_poly.pdbx_seq_one_letter_code
_entity_poly.pdbx_strand_id
1 'polypeptide(L)'
;MRAPTPVNFFLIAVLAAIHPIWGISQYTAVDAASSWEEGPLRLEGIHQATNCLKQEEVVPPIVYAPDNVITYLTYQDQYFRLGCAVSGFTEYFAPSRWAALKINGDGGVDVTGAPNSILVEGANRASVIATPRSAASYRIAIPAEGYVSFDWGYIGGSNLLNQQFWIEVNGVRAESMAEGHTAGSFFSNQLFSGDILSFNIVSEDKGFEIQLSNFEFFSNAIGVIERQWEAGAKNGQQGHFTQWVSVKKPDFTQVIFPGNCDGISYPLIESGASIEPEWTGYPVIDEDGSIATTHDQYPLTDDGCAFSLKWEDEVLPDNGNCIVFRHWIISDYCGDNVQDYTQVIKMRGSCPEGSSPLPYGQFDIPENGNQNGAGDPKYSVSNGSLQAALNSNPVEAQLVSPAE
;
A
#
# COMPACT_ATOMS: atom_id res chain seq x y z
N MET A 1 -62.50 55.87 22.94
CA MET A 1 -62.31 54.57 22.25
C MET A 1 -60.98 54.00 22.73
N ARG A 2 -61.00 52.74 23.17
CA ARG A 2 -59.92 52.06 23.90
C ARG A 2 -58.77 51.67 22.97
N ALA A 3 -57.53 51.81 23.45
CA ALA A 3 -56.34 51.17 22.88
C ALA A 3 -56.24 49.69 23.31
N PRO A 4 -55.62 48.85 22.48
CA PRO A 4 -54.50 48.00 22.94
C PRO A 4 -53.33 47.96 21.91
N THR A 5 -52.07 48.17 22.31
CA THR A 5 -50.97 47.19 22.62
C THR A 5 -50.40 46.36 21.45
N PRO A 6 -49.09 46.01 21.50
CA PRO A 6 -48.25 45.71 20.33
C PRO A 6 -48.23 44.21 19.98
N VAL A 7 -47.86 43.91 18.72
CA VAL A 7 -47.72 42.54 18.21
C VAL A 7 -46.24 42.14 18.10
N ASN A 8 -45.98 40.93 18.59
CA ASN A 8 -44.71 40.22 18.72
C ASN A 8 -43.97 39.99 17.39
N PHE A 9 -42.64 40.09 17.44
CA PHE A 9 -41.73 39.47 16.48
C PHE A 9 -41.62 37.97 16.78
N PHE A 10 -42.02 37.14 15.81
CA PHE A 10 -41.72 35.70 15.80
C PHE A 10 -40.41 35.47 15.03
N LEU A 11 -39.46 34.85 15.71
CA LEU A 11 -38.22 34.30 15.14
C LEU A 11 -38.58 32.96 14.47
N ILE A 12 -38.45 32.87 13.14
CA ILE A 12 -38.56 31.60 12.42
C ILE A 12 -37.17 30.94 12.42
N ALA A 13 -37.04 29.85 13.16
CA ALA A 13 -35.91 28.93 13.06
C ALA A 13 -36.12 28.02 11.83
N VAL A 14 -35.22 28.09 10.86
CA VAL A 14 -35.14 27.12 9.77
C VAL A 14 -34.24 25.98 10.23
N LEU A 15 -34.83 24.82 10.51
CA LEU A 15 -34.09 23.56 10.61
C LEU A 15 -33.70 23.13 9.19
N ALA A 16 -32.41 23.23 8.87
CA ALA A 16 -31.81 22.48 7.78
C ALA A 16 -31.23 21.18 8.37
N ALA A 17 -31.83 20.05 8.00
CA ALA A 17 -31.27 18.74 8.24
C ALA A 17 -30.08 18.53 7.31
N ILE A 18 -28.88 18.43 7.86
CA ILE A 18 -27.67 17.99 7.15
C ILE A 18 -27.34 16.60 7.70
N HIS A 19 -27.41 15.59 6.84
CA HIS A 19 -26.89 14.26 7.10
C HIS A 19 -25.36 14.30 7.25
N PRO A 20 -24.76 13.56 8.19
CA PRO A 20 -23.32 13.49 8.32
C PRO A 20 -22.76 12.63 7.18
N ILE A 21 -22.07 13.27 6.24
CA ILE A 21 -21.17 12.59 5.31
C ILE A 21 -19.85 12.36 6.05
N TRP A 22 -19.30 11.17 5.83
CA TRP A 22 -18.13 10.58 6.46
C TRP A 22 -16.97 11.55 6.60
N GLY A 23 -16.48 11.66 7.84
CA GLY A 23 -15.33 12.50 8.19
C GLY A 23 -14.03 11.92 7.65
N ILE A 24 -13.36 12.69 6.81
CA ILE A 24 -11.92 12.57 6.59
C ILE A 24 -11.26 13.05 7.88
N SER A 25 -10.81 12.11 8.70
CA SER A 25 -10.02 12.39 9.89
C SER A 25 -8.60 12.76 9.45
N GLN A 26 -8.34 14.06 9.25
CA GLN A 26 -6.98 14.56 9.16
C GLN A 26 -6.36 14.54 10.57
N TYR A 27 -5.74 13.42 10.94
CA TYR A 27 -4.73 13.43 12.00
C TYR A 27 -3.45 14.00 11.40
N THR A 28 -3.27 15.31 11.51
CA THR A 28 -1.93 15.88 11.43
C THR A 28 -1.24 15.57 12.75
N ALA A 29 -0.25 14.69 12.73
CA ALA A 29 0.73 14.60 13.80
C ALA A 29 1.52 15.91 13.81
N VAL A 30 0.96 16.94 14.43
CA VAL A 30 1.67 18.18 14.72
C VAL A 30 2.55 17.86 15.92
N ASP A 31 3.86 17.79 15.69
CA ASP A 31 4.86 17.75 16.74
C ASP A 31 4.48 18.72 17.86
N ALA A 32 4.38 18.18 19.08
CA ALA A 32 3.90 18.89 20.25
C ALA A 32 4.61 20.24 20.39
N ALA A 33 3.80 21.29 20.50
CA ALA A 33 4.20 22.68 20.61
C ALA A 33 5.31 22.91 21.65
N SER A 34 6.57 22.99 21.19
CA SER A 34 7.64 23.63 21.93
C SER A 34 7.43 25.14 21.88
N SER A 35 7.63 25.81 23.01
CA SER A 35 7.62 27.27 23.14
C SER A 35 8.33 27.95 21.96
N TRP A 36 7.65 28.91 21.34
CA TRP A 36 8.13 29.76 20.25
C TRP A 36 9.28 30.68 20.73
N GLU A 37 10.41 30.10 21.10
CA GLU A 37 11.67 30.83 20.99
C GLU A 37 11.97 30.98 19.49
N GLU A 38 12.47 32.14 19.07
CA GLU A 38 12.95 32.39 17.70
C GLU A 38 14.07 31.40 17.39
N GLY A 39 13.67 30.22 16.91
CA GLY A 39 14.51 29.06 16.76
C GLY A 39 15.34 29.09 15.47
N PRO A 40 16.30 28.16 15.37
CA PRO A 40 17.12 27.97 14.17
C PRO A 40 16.27 27.70 12.91
N LEU A 41 16.92 27.82 11.74
CA LEU A 41 16.39 27.40 10.45
C LEU A 41 15.60 26.08 10.56
N ARG A 42 14.29 26.14 10.28
CA ARG A 42 13.37 25.00 10.43
C ARG A 42 12.81 24.61 9.08
N LEU A 43 12.66 23.31 8.85
CA LEU A 43 11.94 22.76 7.71
C LEU A 43 10.68 22.06 8.24
N GLU A 44 9.54 22.32 7.61
CA GLU A 44 8.30 21.58 7.87
C GLU A 44 7.76 21.07 6.55
N GLY A 45 7.36 19.81 6.51
CA GLY A 45 6.81 19.19 5.32
C GLY A 45 5.76 18.15 5.66
N ILE A 46 5.13 17.63 4.62
CA ILE A 46 4.21 16.51 4.73
C ILE A 46 4.88 15.24 4.22
N HIS A 47 4.59 14.12 4.86
CA HIS A 47 4.85 12.80 4.29
C HIS A 47 3.86 12.55 3.16
N GLN A 48 4.31 11.90 2.09
CA GLN A 48 3.53 11.78 0.86
C GLN A 48 3.41 10.32 0.43
N ALA A 49 2.52 10.09 -0.51
CA ALA A 49 2.45 8.85 -1.25
C ALA A 49 2.52 9.15 -2.74
N THR A 50 3.24 8.33 -3.48
CA THR A 50 3.31 8.38 -4.94
C THR A 50 2.87 7.04 -5.51
N ASN A 51 2.22 7.08 -6.67
CA ASN A 51 2.05 5.88 -7.48
C ASN A 51 3.38 5.59 -8.19
N CYS A 52 3.80 4.33 -8.29
CA CYS A 52 5.03 4.01 -9.03
C CYS A 52 4.85 3.98 -10.55
N LEU A 53 3.60 4.01 -11.04
CA LEU A 53 3.27 4.16 -12.46
C LEU A 53 3.27 5.61 -12.92
N LYS A 54 3.25 6.55 -11.98
CA LYS A 54 3.21 7.98 -12.25
C LYS A 54 4.40 8.65 -11.60
N GLN A 55 5.14 9.41 -12.40
CA GLN A 55 6.15 10.30 -11.86
C GLN A 55 5.45 11.52 -11.25
N GLU A 56 5.04 11.42 -9.99
CA GLU A 56 4.52 12.55 -9.24
C GLU A 56 5.66 13.37 -8.64
N GLU A 57 5.55 14.69 -8.76
CA GLU A 57 6.49 15.59 -8.11
C GLU A 57 6.22 15.59 -6.61
N VAL A 58 7.19 15.09 -5.85
CA VAL A 58 7.16 15.13 -4.38
C VAL A 58 7.33 16.57 -3.93
N VAL A 59 6.37 17.08 -3.16
CA VAL A 59 6.37 18.48 -2.70
C VAL A 59 7.50 18.66 -1.67
N PRO A 60 8.41 19.64 -1.86
CA PRO A 60 9.47 19.93 -0.92
C PRO A 60 8.93 20.52 0.39
N PRO A 61 9.66 20.39 1.51
CA PRO A 61 9.30 21.06 2.75
C PRO A 61 9.38 22.59 2.63
N ILE A 62 8.57 23.27 3.42
CA ILE A 62 8.61 24.71 3.61
C ILE A 62 9.77 25.03 4.55
N VAL A 63 10.62 25.97 4.15
CA VAL A 63 11.75 26.44 4.95
C VAL A 63 11.37 27.73 5.67
N TYR A 64 11.42 27.72 7.01
CA TYR A 64 11.15 28.86 7.86
C TYR A 64 12.47 29.48 8.33
N ALA A 65 12.69 30.74 7.93
CA ALA A 65 13.90 31.50 8.19
C ALA A 65 13.57 32.99 8.39
N PRO A 66 13.02 33.38 9.55
CA PRO A 66 12.43 34.71 9.78
C PRO A 66 13.38 35.88 9.46
N ASP A 67 14.69 35.73 9.66
CA ASP A 67 15.68 36.78 9.41
C ASP A 67 16.85 36.36 8.50
N ASN A 68 16.71 35.24 7.78
CA ASN A 68 17.82 34.65 7.04
C ASN A 68 17.52 34.40 5.56
N VAL A 69 18.52 34.70 4.72
CA VAL A 69 18.48 34.32 3.31
C VAL A 69 18.88 32.85 3.19
N ILE A 70 17.96 32.04 2.66
CA ILE A 70 18.24 30.65 2.30
C ILE A 70 19.23 30.64 1.14
N THR A 71 20.32 29.90 1.31
CA THR A 71 21.38 29.75 0.30
C THR A 71 21.22 28.47 -0.51
N TYR A 72 20.72 27.41 0.11
CA TYR A 72 20.44 26.16 -0.57
C TYR A 72 19.32 25.38 0.12
N LEU A 73 18.66 24.53 -0.66
CA LEU A 73 17.77 23.46 -0.24
C LEU A 73 18.12 22.26 -1.11
N THR A 74 18.63 21.20 -0.49
CA THR A 74 19.06 19.97 -1.18
C THR A 74 18.45 18.76 -0.50
N TYR A 75 18.45 17.62 -1.18
CA TYR A 75 18.00 16.37 -0.59
C TYR A 75 18.84 15.18 -1.03
N GLN A 76 18.76 14.11 -0.22
CA GLN A 76 19.27 12.78 -0.55
C GLN A 76 18.17 11.75 -0.34
N ASP A 77 18.05 10.84 -1.29
CA ASP A 77 17.04 9.78 -1.28
C ASP A 77 17.66 8.44 -0.92
N GLN A 78 16.99 7.70 -0.06
CA GLN A 78 17.25 6.29 0.19
C GLN A 78 15.97 5.50 0.01
N TYR A 79 15.98 4.54 -0.90
CA TYR A 79 14.85 3.64 -1.13
C TYR A 79 14.95 2.40 -0.25
N PHE A 80 13.83 2.03 0.36
CA PHE A 80 13.67 0.79 1.10
C PHE A 80 12.52 -0.01 0.53
N ARG A 81 12.73 -1.31 0.34
CA ARG A 81 11.68 -2.19 -0.12
C ARG A 81 10.82 -2.57 1.08
N LEU A 82 9.50 -2.40 0.94
CA LEU A 82 8.54 -2.89 1.93
C LEU A 82 7.88 -4.20 1.44
N GLY A 83 7.81 -4.39 0.12
CA GLY A 83 7.34 -5.61 -0.49
C GLY A 83 5.88 -5.91 -0.17
N CYS A 84 5.58 -7.18 0.03
CA CYS A 84 4.23 -7.71 0.22
C CYS A 84 3.84 -7.66 1.70
N ALA A 85 4.80 -8.03 2.54
CA ALA A 85 4.88 -7.73 3.96
C ALA A 85 6.37 -7.66 4.32
N VAL A 86 6.75 -6.72 5.18
CA VAL A 86 8.07 -6.80 5.82
C VAL A 86 7.93 -7.73 7.00
N SER A 87 8.63 -8.85 6.96
CA SER A 87 8.75 -9.74 8.12
C SER A 87 10.12 -9.58 8.78
N GLY A 88 10.10 -9.61 10.10
CA GLY A 88 11.27 -9.46 10.94
C GLY A 88 11.82 -8.04 11.03
N PHE A 89 12.92 -7.90 11.76
CA PHE A 89 13.65 -6.64 11.94
C PHE A 89 14.70 -6.48 10.85
N THR A 90 14.24 -6.34 9.60
CA THR A 90 15.08 -6.24 8.41
C THR A 90 14.83 -4.94 7.64
N GLU A 91 15.74 -4.60 6.72
CA GLU A 91 15.68 -3.40 5.88
C GLU A 91 15.32 -2.11 6.65
N TYR A 92 14.15 -1.53 6.39
CA TYR A 92 13.70 -0.29 7.03
C TYR A 92 13.56 -0.46 8.55
N PHE A 93 13.11 -1.63 9.02
CA PHE A 93 12.92 -1.93 10.45
C PHE A 93 14.15 -2.57 11.11
N ALA A 94 15.29 -2.61 10.42
CA ALA A 94 16.54 -3.11 10.99
C ALA A 94 16.92 -2.34 12.27
N PRO A 95 17.43 -2.99 13.34
CA PRO A 95 17.62 -2.31 14.63
C PRO A 95 18.63 -1.17 14.62
N SER A 96 19.54 -1.14 13.65
CA SER A 96 20.44 0.00 13.43
C SER A 96 19.71 1.32 13.12
N ARG A 97 18.43 1.25 12.75
CA ARG A 97 17.60 2.41 12.40
C ARG A 97 16.73 2.91 13.54
N TRP A 98 16.67 2.16 14.64
CA TRP A 98 15.90 2.56 15.81
C TRP A 98 16.71 3.59 16.60
N ALA A 99 16.17 4.80 16.72
CA ALA A 99 16.77 5.85 17.52
C ALA A 99 16.71 5.44 19.01
N ALA A 100 17.87 5.19 19.61
CA ALA A 100 17.99 4.86 21.02
C ALA A 100 18.19 6.13 21.85
N LEU A 101 17.20 6.47 22.68
CA LEU A 101 17.32 7.50 23.70
C LEU A 101 17.64 6.82 25.05
N LYS A 102 18.86 7.06 25.55
CA LYS A 102 19.24 6.68 26.92
C LYS A 102 18.69 7.74 27.86
N ILE A 103 17.72 7.35 28.69
CA ILE A 103 16.98 8.33 29.52
C ILE A 103 17.73 8.60 30.83
N ASN A 104 18.44 7.62 31.42
CA ASN A 104 19.40 7.79 32.53
C ASN A 104 20.28 6.54 32.68
N GLY A 105 21.55 6.71 33.04
CA GLY A 105 22.51 5.63 33.28
C GLY A 105 23.87 6.17 33.70
N ASP A 106 24.09 6.32 34.99
CA ASP A 106 25.25 7.02 35.58
C ASP A 106 26.54 6.17 35.61
N GLY A 107 26.58 5.07 34.87
CA GLY A 107 27.66 4.09 34.88
C GLY A 107 28.56 4.18 33.65
N GLY A 108 29.66 4.92 33.75
CA GLY A 108 30.78 4.78 32.82
C GLY A 108 31.60 3.53 33.13
N VAL A 109 31.53 2.49 32.28
CA VAL A 109 32.55 1.43 32.16
C VAL A 109 32.57 0.86 30.73
N ASP A 110 33.79 0.75 30.19
CA ASP A 110 34.33 -0.05 29.08
C ASP A 110 33.37 -0.74 28.07
N VAL A 111 33.59 -0.43 26.78
CA VAL A 111 32.67 -0.60 25.64
C VAL A 111 32.84 -1.92 24.86
N THR A 112 33.27 -3.01 25.50
CA THR A 112 33.32 -4.33 24.83
C THR A 112 32.05 -5.20 25.06
N GLY A 113 31.00 -4.65 25.69
CA GLY A 113 29.71 -5.31 25.92
C GLY A 113 28.60 -4.28 26.18
N ALA A 114 28.17 -3.60 25.12
CA ALA A 114 27.44 -2.33 25.17
C ALA A 114 26.17 -2.35 26.06
N PRO A 115 26.00 -1.40 27.01
CA PRO A 115 24.82 -1.28 27.83
C PRO A 115 23.64 -0.76 27.00
N ASN A 116 22.55 -1.51 27.08
CA ASN A 116 21.29 -1.35 26.35
C ASN A 116 21.47 -1.49 24.83
N SER A 117 21.22 -2.70 24.34
CA SER A 117 21.30 -3.04 22.92
C SER A 117 20.02 -3.76 22.49
N ILE A 118 19.62 -3.55 21.25
CA ILE A 118 18.75 -4.50 20.54
C ILE A 118 19.69 -5.53 19.91
N LEU A 119 19.72 -6.74 20.46
CA LEU A 119 20.44 -7.86 19.87
C LEU A 119 19.52 -8.59 18.90
N VAL A 120 19.94 -8.77 17.65
CA VAL A 120 19.19 -9.53 16.66
C VAL A 120 19.73 -10.94 16.58
N GLU A 121 18.93 -11.92 16.98
CA GLU A 121 19.25 -13.34 16.84
C GLU A 121 18.48 -13.91 15.65
N GLY A 122 18.90 -13.53 14.43
CA GLY A 122 18.23 -13.87 13.17
C GLY A 122 17.14 -12.89 12.75
N ALA A 123 16.59 -13.03 11.54
CA ALA A 123 15.70 -12.01 10.94
C ALA A 123 14.43 -11.71 11.78
N ASN A 124 13.91 -12.71 12.50
CA ASN A 124 12.60 -12.63 13.15
C ASN A 124 12.64 -12.54 14.68
N ARG A 125 13.82 -12.32 15.27
CA ARG A 125 13.96 -12.18 16.74
C ARG A 125 14.90 -11.04 17.07
N ALA A 126 14.44 -10.16 17.94
CA ALA A 126 15.22 -9.07 18.50
C ALA A 126 15.07 -9.07 20.02
N SER A 127 16.13 -8.74 20.75
CA SER A 127 16.16 -8.73 22.20
C SER A 127 16.55 -7.35 22.69
N VAL A 128 15.64 -6.69 23.39
CA VAL A 128 15.87 -5.43 24.08
C VAL A 128 16.40 -5.74 25.47
N ILE A 129 17.69 -5.49 25.69
CA ILE A 129 18.33 -5.75 26.99
C ILE A 129 18.37 -4.45 27.78
N ALA A 130 17.86 -4.45 29.01
CA ALA A 130 18.06 -3.38 29.98
C ALA A 130 19.06 -3.82 31.06
N THR A 131 20.06 -2.99 31.30
CA THR A 131 20.97 -3.14 32.44
C THR A 131 20.31 -2.64 33.74
N PRO A 132 20.74 -3.11 34.93
CA PRO A 132 20.24 -2.56 36.20
C PRO A 132 20.37 -1.04 36.26
N ARG A 133 19.37 -0.37 36.85
CA ARG A 133 19.30 1.11 37.00
C ARG A 133 19.41 1.85 35.68
N SER A 134 18.75 1.34 34.64
CA SER A 134 18.75 1.97 33.33
C SER A 134 17.35 2.13 32.76
N ALA A 135 17.20 3.17 31.95
CA ALA A 135 16.00 3.39 31.14
C ALA A 135 16.42 3.62 29.68
N ALA A 136 15.72 2.97 28.76
CA ALA A 136 15.93 3.14 27.33
C ALA A 136 14.59 3.26 26.59
N SER A 137 14.59 4.08 25.54
CA SER A 137 13.49 4.20 24.58
C SER A 137 14.07 3.97 23.19
N TYR A 138 13.53 3.00 22.46
CA TYR A 138 13.89 2.72 21.07
C TYR A 138 12.74 3.15 20.19
N ARG A 139 13.01 4.03 19.24
CA ARG A 139 11.96 4.67 18.43
C ARG A 139 12.22 4.46 16.95
N ILE A 140 11.15 4.25 16.20
CA ILE A 140 11.19 4.23 14.74
C ILE A 140 9.98 4.98 14.20
N ALA A 141 10.20 5.74 13.12
CA ALA A 141 9.12 6.36 12.38
C ALA A 141 8.52 5.36 11.40
N ILE A 142 7.20 5.30 11.34
CA ILE A 142 6.46 4.44 10.42
C ILE A 142 6.66 4.98 8.99
N PRO A 143 7.14 4.15 8.04
CA PRO A 143 7.53 4.63 6.71
C PRO A 143 6.35 4.94 5.80
N ALA A 144 5.25 4.21 5.97
CA ALA A 144 4.09 4.25 5.10
C ALA A 144 2.83 3.93 5.91
N GLU A 145 1.67 4.21 5.35
CA GLU A 145 0.40 3.83 5.97
C GLU A 145 0.29 2.30 6.10
N GLY A 146 -0.15 1.81 7.27
CA GLY A 146 -0.22 0.37 7.51
C GLY A 146 -0.48 -0.03 8.96
N TYR A 147 -0.17 -1.28 9.28
CA TYR A 147 -0.29 -1.87 10.61
C TYR A 147 1.01 -2.58 11.00
N VAL A 148 1.35 -2.55 12.28
CA VAL A 148 2.47 -3.29 12.85
C VAL A 148 1.93 -4.39 13.77
N SER A 149 2.49 -5.58 13.64
CA SER A 149 2.25 -6.72 14.53
C SER A 149 3.58 -7.29 15.02
N PHE A 150 3.63 -7.73 16.27
CA PHE A 150 4.74 -8.55 16.80
C PHE A 150 4.36 -9.20 18.12
N ASP A 151 5.06 -10.27 18.47
CA ASP A 151 5.03 -10.87 19.80
C ASP A 151 6.16 -10.30 20.66
N TRP A 152 5.92 -10.20 21.96
CA TRP A 152 6.93 -9.83 22.93
C TRP A 152 6.88 -10.75 24.15
N GLY A 153 8.02 -10.95 24.79
CA GLY A 153 8.13 -11.80 25.97
C GLY A 153 9.31 -11.40 26.85
N TYR A 154 9.05 -11.34 28.14
CA TYR A 154 10.07 -11.12 29.16
C TYR A 154 10.91 -12.39 29.37
N ILE A 155 12.23 -12.23 29.18
CA ILE A 155 13.24 -13.25 29.43
C ILE A 155 14.12 -12.74 30.58
N GLY A 156 13.79 -13.11 31.81
CA GLY A 156 14.49 -12.54 32.97
C GLY A 156 14.03 -13.10 34.31
N GLY A 157 14.77 -12.76 35.38
CA GLY A 157 14.67 -13.37 36.71
C GLY A 157 13.29 -13.35 37.38
N SER A 158 13.18 -14.14 38.45
CA SER A 158 11.96 -14.53 39.19
C SER A 158 11.18 -13.39 39.88
N ASN A 159 11.46 -12.12 39.58
CA ASN A 159 10.76 -11.00 40.19
C ASN A 159 10.63 -9.82 39.22
N LEU A 160 9.38 -9.40 38.94
CA LEU A 160 9.03 -8.23 38.12
C LEU A 160 8.96 -6.93 38.91
N LEU A 161 9.13 -6.97 40.24
CA LEU A 161 9.12 -5.77 41.07
C LEU A 161 10.16 -4.79 40.52
N ASN A 162 9.68 -3.60 40.16
CA ASN A 162 10.47 -2.48 39.64
C ASN A 162 11.07 -2.68 38.23
N GLN A 163 10.44 -3.52 37.40
CA GLN A 163 10.73 -3.66 35.98
C GLN A 163 9.52 -3.24 35.15
N GLN A 164 9.74 -2.44 34.12
CA GLN A 164 8.65 -1.95 33.27
C GLN A 164 9.05 -2.06 31.81
N PHE A 165 8.14 -2.59 31.01
CA PHE A 165 8.19 -2.58 29.55
C PHE A 165 6.85 -2.13 29.03
N TRP A 166 6.83 -1.24 28.06
CA TRP A 166 5.62 -0.83 27.39
C TRP A 166 5.89 -0.33 25.98
N ILE A 167 4.85 -0.37 25.16
CA ILE A 167 4.85 0.06 23.76
C ILE A 167 4.06 1.36 23.68
N GLU A 168 4.57 2.32 22.93
CA GLU A 168 3.89 3.59 22.64
C GLU A 168 3.75 3.82 21.14
N VAL A 169 2.65 4.45 20.76
CA VAL A 169 2.44 5.04 19.44
C VAL A 169 2.22 6.53 19.64
N ASN A 170 3.06 7.38 19.03
CA ASN A 170 3.00 8.84 19.19
C ASN A 170 3.01 9.31 20.66
N GLY A 171 3.78 8.61 21.50
CA GLY A 171 3.87 8.89 22.95
C GLY A 171 2.66 8.44 23.77
N VAL A 172 1.66 7.81 23.15
CA VAL A 172 0.51 7.23 23.85
C VAL A 172 0.78 5.73 24.08
N ARG A 173 0.71 5.31 25.34
CA ARG A 173 0.90 3.90 25.72
C ARG A 173 -0.20 3.02 25.14
N ALA A 174 0.21 2.04 24.34
CA ALA A 174 -0.67 1.12 23.63
C ALA A 174 -0.72 -0.27 24.28
N GLU A 175 0.39 -0.75 24.85
CA GLU A 175 0.51 -2.05 25.51
C GLU A 175 1.54 -1.95 26.65
N SER A 176 1.41 -2.75 27.70
CA SER A 176 2.33 -2.72 28.86
C SER A 176 2.47 -4.09 29.50
N MET A 177 3.68 -4.42 29.92
CA MET A 177 3.95 -5.52 30.84
C MET A 177 3.30 -5.24 32.20
N ALA A 178 2.76 -6.28 32.82
CA ALA A 178 2.15 -6.24 34.15
C ALA A 178 2.36 -7.57 34.90
N GLU A 179 2.05 -7.60 36.19
CA GLU A 179 2.09 -8.84 36.97
C GLU A 179 1.13 -9.88 36.39
N GLY A 180 1.62 -11.08 36.08
CA GLY A 180 0.86 -12.11 35.37
C GLY A 180 0.74 -11.92 33.85
N HIS A 181 1.27 -10.82 33.32
CA HIS A 181 1.32 -10.52 31.88
C HIS A 181 2.75 -10.17 31.46
N THR A 182 3.56 -11.22 31.32
CA THR A 182 5.00 -11.12 30.98
C THR A 182 5.30 -11.42 29.52
N ALA A 183 4.28 -11.68 28.72
CA ALA A 183 4.39 -11.87 27.29
C ALA A 183 3.04 -11.55 26.64
N GLY A 184 3.05 -11.15 25.38
CA GLY A 184 1.84 -10.84 24.65
C GLY A 184 2.10 -10.63 23.16
N SER A 185 1.01 -10.42 22.42
CA SER A 185 1.04 -10.02 21.02
C SER A 185 0.53 -8.59 20.92
N PHE A 186 1.25 -7.75 20.21
CA PHE A 186 0.86 -6.39 19.89
C PHE A 186 0.37 -6.33 18.45
N PHE A 187 -0.77 -5.68 18.23
CA PHE A 187 -1.27 -5.31 16.91
C PHE A 187 -1.71 -3.86 16.98
N SER A 188 -1.15 -3.01 16.11
CA SER A 188 -1.46 -1.58 16.13
C SER A 188 -2.84 -1.28 15.54
N ASN A 189 -3.39 -0.10 15.86
CA ASN A 189 -4.36 0.53 14.97
C ASN A 189 -3.69 0.93 13.64
N GLN A 190 -4.45 1.50 12.71
CA GLN A 190 -3.88 2.06 11.49
C GLN A 190 -2.88 3.16 11.84
N LEU A 191 -1.67 3.02 11.32
CA LEU A 191 -0.56 3.94 11.47
C LEU A 191 -0.38 4.71 10.16
N PHE A 192 0.01 5.97 10.27
CA PHE A 192 0.34 6.83 9.15
C PHE A 192 1.86 6.99 9.03
N SER A 193 2.30 7.41 7.85
CA SER A 193 3.71 7.75 7.63
C SER A 193 4.13 8.89 8.59
N GLY A 194 5.25 8.70 9.29
CA GLY A 194 5.75 9.61 10.31
C GLY A 194 5.29 9.32 11.74
N ASP A 195 4.28 8.47 11.95
CA ASP A 195 3.92 8.02 13.31
C ASP A 195 5.12 7.36 13.98
N ILE A 196 5.29 7.55 15.29
CA ILE A 196 6.43 7.02 16.04
C ILE A 196 6.00 5.82 16.87
N LEU A 197 6.52 4.64 16.51
CA LEU A 197 6.46 3.45 17.33
C LEU A 197 7.65 3.43 18.29
N SER A 198 7.39 3.24 19.59
CA SER A 198 8.44 3.21 20.61
C SER A 198 8.34 2.00 21.53
N PHE A 199 9.50 1.41 21.82
CA PHE A 199 9.67 0.41 22.88
C PHE A 199 10.38 1.06 24.06
N ASN A 200 9.71 1.08 25.20
CA ASN A 200 10.22 1.72 26.40
C ASN A 200 10.48 0.66 27.47
N ILE A 201 11.67 0.73 28.06
CA ILE A 201 12.13 -0.21 29.06
C ILE A 201 12.76 0.53 30.23
N VAL A 202 12.36 0.17 31.45
CA VAL A 202 12.92 0.71 32.69
C VAL A 202 13.26 -0.44 33.63
N SER A 203 14.51 -0.48 34.05
CA SER A 203 15.05 -1.42 35.03
C SER A 203 15.59 -0.65 36.22
N GLU A 204 15.06 -0.89 37.42
CA GLU A 204 15.62 -0.31 38.64
C GLU A 204 16.71 -1.23 39.24
N ASP A 205 16.35 -2.39 39.78
CA ASP A 205 17.29 -3.17 40.60
C ASP A 205 18.04 -4.27 39.85
N LYS A 206 17.38 -4.86 38.84
CA LYS A 206 17.91 -5.98 38.07
C LYS A 206 17.68 -5.77 36.59
N GLY A 207 18.74 -5.98 35.81
CA GLY A 207 18.63 -6.03 34.36
C GLY A 207 17.72 -7.16 33.92
N PHE A 208 17.08 -6.97 32.78
CA PHE A 208 16.20 -7.94 32.17
C PHE A 208 16.19 -7.77 30.65
N GLU A 209 15.60 -8.75 29.98
CA GLU A 209 15.50 -8.78 28.53
C GLU A 209 14.03 -8.88 28.12
N ILE A 210 13.66 -8.14 27.09
CA ILE A 210 12.42 -8.34 26.35
C ILE A 210 12.79 -8.88 24.98
N GLN A 211 12.37 -10.10 24.70
CA GLN A 211 12.41 -10.65 23.36
C GLN A 211 11.21 -10.15 22.57
N LEU A 212 11.46 -9.74 21.34
CA LEU A 212 10.51 -9.38 20.30
C LEU A 212 10.61 -10.43 19.20
N SER A 213 9.48 -10.91 18.70
CA SER A 213 9.45 -11.90 17.63
C SER A 213 8.28 -11.69 16.69
N ASN A 214 8.31 -12.33 15.52
CA ASN A 214 7.20 -12.29 14.56
C ASN A 214 6.80 -10.85 14.18
N PHE A 215 7.80 -9.97 14.04
CA PHE A 215 7.54 -8.60 13.60
C PHE A 215 7.04 -8.62 12.17
N GLU A 216 5.90 -7.98 11.92
CA GLU A 216 5.29 -7.84 10.62
C GLU A 216 4.79 -6.42 10.42
N PHE A 217 5.06 -5.86 9.25
CA PHE A 217 4.48 -4.60 8.81
C PHE A 217 3.62 -4.83 7.57
N PHE A 218 2.32 -4.58 7.74
CA PHE A 218 1.30 -4.71 6.70
C PHE A 218 1.05 -3.35 6.05
N SER A 219 1.34 -3.21 4.76
CA SER A 219 1.14 -1.96 4.04
C SER A 219 0.77 -2.20 2.58
N ASN A 220 -0.01 -1.27 2.03
CA ASN A 220 -0.28 -1.18 0.59
C ASN A 220 0.86 -0.51 -0.18
N ALA A 221 1.94 -0.10 0.49
CA ALA A 221 3.15 0.39 -0.18
C ALA A 221 4.08 -0.77 -0.59
N ILE A 222 4.62 -0.74 -1.81
CA ILE A 222 5.71 -1.65 -2.24
C ILE A 222 7.06 -1.24 -1.66
N GLY A 223 7.20 0.02 -1.27
CA GLY A 223 8.44 0.60 -0.79
C GLY A 223 8.24 1.99 -0.21
N VAL A 224 9.32 2.55 0.33
CA VAL A 224 9.36 3.91 0.83
C VAL A 224 10.65 4.56 0.36
N ILE A 225 10.56 5.82 -0.06
CA ILE A 225 11.71 6.68 -0.24
C ILE A 225 11.83 7.51 1.03
N GLU A 226 12.92 7.32 1.77
CA GLU A 226 13.31 8.25 2.81
C GLU A 226 14.15 9.36 2.18
N ARG A 227 13.58 10.56 2.15
CA ARG A 227 14.22 11.75 1.63
C ARG A 227 14.69 12.63 2.77
N GLN A 228 16.01 12.79 2.87
CA GLN A 228 16.62 13.66 3.87
C GLN A 228 16.87 15.03 3.24
N TRP A 229 16.10 16.03 3.66
CA TRP A 229 16.24 17.40 3.25
C TRP A 229 17.25 18.12 4.14
N GLU A 230 18.06 18.97 3.51
CA GLU A 230 18.98 19.89 4.18
C GLU A 230 18.80 21.29 3.58
N ALA A 231 18.56 22.28 4.44
CA ALA A 231 18.61 23.69 4.07
C ALA A 231 19.74 24.38 4.81
N GLY A 232 20.39 25.33 4.14
CA GLY A 232 21.39 26.19 4.77
C GLY A 232 21.12 27.67 4.51
N ALA A 233 21.33 28.47 5.54
CA ALA A 233 21.19 29.92 5.52
C ALA A 233 22.54 30.63 5.42
N LYS A 234 22.55 31.88 4.94
CA LYS A 234 23.76 32.70 4.76
C LYS A 234 24.55 32.92 6.06
N ASN A 235 23.89 32.88 7.22
CA ASN A 235 24.52 32.99 8.54
C ASN A 235 25.16 31.69 9.04
N GLY A 236 25.12 30.61 8.24
CA GLY A 236 25.66 29.29 8.57
C GLY A 236 24.69 28.38 9.34
N GLN A 237 23.46 28.82 9.62
CA GLN A 237 22.45 27.93 10.19
C GLN A 237 22.05 26.86 9.18
N GLN A 238 21.84 25.65 9.70
CA GLN A 238 21.36 24.50 8.93
C GLN A 238 20.07 23.96 9.56
N GLY A 239 19.20 23.42 8.72
CA GLY A 239 17.98 22.75 9.12
C GLY A 239 17.86 21.43 8.35
N HIS A 240 17.25 20.44 9.00
CA HIS A 240 17.04 19.12 8.41
C HIS A 240 15.57 18.71 8.54
N PHE A 241 15.10 17.93 7.57
CA PHE A 241 13.78 17.29 7.63
C PHE A 241 13.82 15.96 6.92
N THR A 242 13.29 14.91 7.56
CA THR A 242 13.14 13.62 6.91
C THR A 242 11.70 13.50 6.40
N GLN A 243 11.56 13.30 5.10
CA GLN A 243 10.30 13.05 4.43
C GLN A 243 10.23 11.59 4.02
N TRP A 244 9.23 10.86 4.51
CA TRP A 244 8.89 9.55 3.98
C TRP A 244 7.89 9.69 2.83
N VAL A 245 8.24 9.14 1.68
CA VAL A 245 7.39 9.07 0.49
C VAL A 245 7.08 7.62 0.23
N SER A 246 5.86 7.21 0.58
CA SER A 246 5.39 5.84 0.36
C SER A 246 5.13 5.61 -1.14
N VAL A 247 5.57 4.47 -1.64
CA VAL A 247 5.37 4.08 -3.04
C VAL A 247 4.25 3.07 -3.08
N LYS A 248 3.07 3.48 -3.52
CA LYS A 248 1.85 2.66 -3.50
C LYS A 248 1.91 1.51 -4.50
N LYS A 249 1.33 0.37 -4.12
CA LYS A 249 0.98 -0.71 -5.04
C LYS A 249 -0.10 -0.21 -6.02
N PRO A 250 -0.05 -0.59 -7.30
CA PRO A 250 -1.20 -0.45 -8.18
C PRO A 250 -2.37 -1.26 -7.60
N ASP A 251 -3.60 -0.77 -7.78
CA ASP A 251 -4.80 -1.55 -7.47
C ASP A 251 -5.17 -2.43 -8.67
N PHE A 252 -4.94 -3.73 -8.55
CA PHE A 252 -5.19 -4.68 -9.63
C PHE A 252 -6.67 -4.94 -9.87
N THR A 253 -7.54 -4.56 -8.93
CA THR A 253 -8.99 -4.62 -9.15
C THR A 253 -9.45 -3.60 -10.19
N GLN A 254 -8.61 -2.61 -10.48
CA GLN A 254 -8.83 -1.58 -11.49
C GLN A 254 -8.14 -1.87 -12.83
N VAL A 255 -7.68 -3.10 -13.05
CA VAL A 255 -7.13 -3.50 -14.35
C VAL A 255 -8.27 -3.65 -15.35
N ILE A 256 -8.14 -2.97 -16.48
CA ILE A 256 -9.08 -3.00 -17.59
C ILE A 256 -8.35 -3.56 -18.79
N PHE A 257 -8.82 -4.72 -19.27
CA PHE A 257 -8.25 -5.37 -20.44
C PHE A 257 -8.74 -4.74 -21.74
N PRO A 258 -7.91 -4.77 -22.81
CA PRO A 258 -8.31 -4.25 -24.11
C PRO A 258 -9.46 -5.09 -24.67
N GLY A 259 -10.41 -4.43 -25.31
CA GLY A 259 -11.57 -5.13 -25.89
C GLY A 259 -11.23 -5.92 -27.15
N ASN A 260 -12.16 -6.79 -27.55
CA ASN A 260 -12.00 -7.68 -28.70
C ASN A 260 -12.07 -6.92 -30.03
N CYS A 261 -11.11 -7.15 -30.93
CA CYS A 261 -11.15 -6.66 -32.32
C CYS A 261 -11.89 -7.67 -33.21
N ASP A 262 -13.15 -7.94 -32.91
CA ASP A 262 -13.94 -9.04 -33.50
C ASP A 262 -15.01 -8.58 -34.51
N GLY A 263 -15.09 -7.28 -34.79
CA GLY A 263 -16.10 -6.63 -35.61
C GLY A 263 -17.41 -6.30 -34.88
N ILE A 264 -17.53 -6.64 -33.59
CA ILE A 264 -18.68 -6.35 -32.73
C ILE A 264 -18.28 -5.32 -31.66
N SER A 265 -17.29 -5.65 -30.84
CA SER A 265 -16.79 -4.76 -29.79
C SER A 265 -15.92 -3.66 -30.38
N TYR A 266 -14.95 -4.04 -31.21
CA TYR A 266 -14.11 -3.12 -31.98
C TYR A 266 -14.02 -3.56 -33.45
N PRO A 267 -13.71 -2.64 -34.38
CA PRO A 267 -13.56 -2.97 -35.79
C PRO A 267 -12.56 -4.11 -36.03
N LEU A 268 -12.83 -4.89 -37.09
CA LEU A 268 -11.98 -5.98 -37.52
C LEU A 268 -10.65 -5.44 -38.06
N ILE A 269 -9.55 -6.15 -37.84
CA ILE A 269 -8.23 -5.74 -38.32
C ILE A 269 -8.12 -6.03 -39.83
N GLU A 270 -7.76 -5.02 -40.61
CA GLU A 270 -7.59 -5.17 -42.06
C GLU A 270 -6.36 -6.00 -42.41
N SER A 271 -6.36 -6.61 -43.60
CA SER A 271 -5.27 -7.47 -44.03
C SER A 271 -3.94 -6.71 -44.11
N GLY A 272 -2.89 -7.27 -43.50
CA GLY A 272 -1.55 -6.67 -43.45
C GLY A 272 -1.36 -5.59 -42.37
N ALA A 273 -2.39 -5.28 -41.57
CA ALA A 273 -2.23 -4.44 -40.38
C ALA A 273 -1.54 -5.21 -39.25
N SER A 274 -0.88 -4.48 -38.36
CA SER A 274 -0.22 -5.04 -37.18
C SER A 274 -1.24 -5.54 -36.16
N ILE A 275 -0.91 -6.64 -35.48
CA ILE A 275 -1.68 -7.16 -34.34
C ILE A 275 -0.98 -6.87 -33.00
N GLU A 276 0.15 -6.18 -33.01
CA GLU A 276 0.86 -5.86 -31.78
C GLU A 276 -0.04 -5.06 -30.81
N PRO A 277 0.15 -5.19 -29.50
CA PRO A 277 -0.67 -4.47 -28.52
C PRO A 277 -0.68 -2.94 -28.69
N GLU A 278 0.34 -2.35 -29.31
CA GLU A 278 0.34 -0.92 -29.70
C GLU A 278 -0.86 -0.54 -30.60
N TRP A 279 -1.42 -1.52 -31.32
CA TRP A 279 -2.54 -1.35 -32.25
C TRP A 279 -3.85 -1.96 -31.75
N THR A 280 -3.77 -3.04 -30.98
CA THR A 280 -4.96 -3.74 -30.44
C THR A 280 -5.25 -3.40 -28.98
N GLY A 281 -4.42 -2.56 -28.36
CA GLY A 281 -4.54 -2.10 -26.98
C GLY A 281 -3.69 -2.90 -26.00
N TYR A 282 -3.20 -2.21 -24.98
CA TYR A 282 -2.64 -2.80 -23.77
C TYR A 282 -3.70 -2.80 -22.66
N PRO A 283 -3.60 -3.69 -21.67
CA PRO A 283 -4.31 -3.51 -20.40
C PRO A 283 -3.93 -2.17 -19.78
N VAL A 284 -4.88 -1.53 -19.11
CA VAL A 284 -4.65 -0.28 -18.38
C VAL A 284 -5.04 -0.46 -16.92
N ILE A 285 -4.40 0.29 -16.02
CA ILE A 285 -4.90 0.49 -14.66
C ILE A 285 -5.58 1.84 -14.61
N ASP A 286 -6.80 1.87 -14.09
CA ASP A 286 -7.64 3.07 -14.01
C ASP A 286 -7.81 3.51 -12.55
N GLU A 287 -7.24 4.66 -12.17
CA GLU A 287 -7.24 5.07 -10.75
C GLU A 287 -8.64 5.38 -10.17
N ASP A 288 -9.60 5.77 -11.00
CA ASP A 288 -10.97 6.08 -10.57
C ASP A 288 -12.01 5.00 -10.93
N GLY A 289 -11.59 3.97 -11.66
CA GLY A 289 -12.42 2.86 -12.12
C GLY A 289 -13.46 3.23 -13.18
N SER A 290 -13.37 4.43 -13.76
CA SER A 290 -14.23 4.91 -14.83
C SER A 290 -13.51 4.87 -16.19
N ILE A 291 -13.91 3.92 -17.03
CA ILE A 291 -13.42 3.81 -18.42
C ILE A 291 -13.63 5.07 -19.29
N ALA A 292 -14.46 6.01 -18.84
CA ALA A 292 -14.75 7.25 -19.56
C ALA A 292 -13.66 8.33 -19.34
N THR A 293 -12.87 8.21 -18.29
CA THR A 293 -11.77 9.11 -17.91
C THR A 293 -10.46 8.47 -18.33
N THR A 294 -9.68 9.17 -19.18
CA THR A 294 -8.44 8.62 -19.76
C THR A 294 -7.18 9.25 -19.19
N HIS A 295 -7.31 10.31 -18.39
CA HIS A 295 -6.20 11.05 -17.80
C HIS A 295 -5.49 10.32 -16.64
N ASP A 296 -6.11 9.25 -16.17
CA ASP A 296 -5.83 8.41 -15.01
C ASP A 296 -5.74 6.92 -15.39
N GLN A 297 -5.75 6.64 -16.70
CA GLN A 297 -5.47 5.32 -17.25
C GLN A 297 -3.98 5.20 -17.54
N TYR A 298 -3.33 4.23 -16.90
CA TYR A 298 -1.92 3.93 -17.10
C TYR A 298 -1.78 2.65 -17.91
N PRO A 299 -1.31 2.71 -19.17
CA PRO A 299 -1.10 1.52 -19.98
C PRO A 299 0.01 0.65 -19.40
N LEU A 300 -0.26 -0.64 -19.30
CA LEU A 300 0.69 -1.65 -18.88
C LEU A 300 1.38 -2.17 -20.14
N THR A 301 2.53 -1.59 -20.48
CA THR A 301 3.28 -1.95 -21.70
C THR A 301 4.31 -3.06 -21.49
N ASP A 302 4.78 -3.19 -20.25
CA ASP A 302 5.90 -4.01 -19.82
C ASP A 302 5.81 -4.28 -18.31
N ASP A 303 6.78 -5.01 -17.76
CA ASP A 303 6.88 -5.24 -16.32
C ASP A 303 7.02 -3.91 -15.56
N GLY A 304 6.20 -3.72 -14.54
CA GLY A 304 6.18 -2.51 -13.75
C GLY A 304 6.95 -2.62 -12.42
N CYS A 305 6.92 -1.53 -11.67
CA CYS A 305 7.46 -1.41 -10.31
C CYS A 305 6.95 -2.46 -9.30
N ALA A 306 5.75 -3.00 -9.53
CA ALA A 306 5.03 -3.86 -8.59
C ALA A 306 4.41 -5.10 -9.25
N PHE A 307 4.60 -5.29 -10.56
CA PHE A 307 3.85 -6.28 -11.33
C PHE A 307 4.68 -6.81 -12.49
N SER A 308 4.34 -8.02 -12.95
CA SER A 308 4.79 -8.54 -14.23
C SER A 308 3.64 -8.66 -15.21
N LEU A 309 3.90 -8.32 -16.46
CA LEU A 309 2.96 -8.43 -17.57
C LEU A 309 3.50 -9.44 -18.57
N LYS A 310 2.69 -10.43 -18.89
CA LYS A 310 2.98 -11.39 -19.94
C LYS A 310 1.80 -11.48 -20.90
N TRP A 311 2.10 -11.73 -22.16
CA TRP A 311 1.08 -12.13 -23.11
C TRP A 311 1.64 -13.09 -24.14
N GLU A 312 0.75 -13.91 -24.68
CA GLU A 312 1.05 -14.85 -25.76
C GLU A 312 -0.12 -14.93 -26.74
N ASP A 313 0.20 -15.11 -28.02
CA ASP A 313 -0.78 -15.20 -29.09
C ASP A 313 -0.92 -16.65 -29.56
N GLU A 314 -2.15 -17.14 -29.54
CA GLU A 314 -2.55 -18.35 -30.24
C GLU A 314 -3.28 -17.98 -31.54
N VAL A 315 -2.90 -18.61 -32.66
CA VAL A 315 -3.39 -18.25 -34.00
C VAL A 315 -4.19 -19.39 -34.62
N LEU A 316 -5.44 -19.10 -35.00
CA LEU A 316 -6.38 -20.03 -35.62
C LEU A 316 -6.84 -19.51 -37.00
N PRO A 317 -6.50 -20.21 -38.11
CA PRO A 317 -7.03 -19.89 -39.43
C PRO A 317 -8.54 -20.16 -39.54
N ASP A 318 -9.32 -19.24 -40.09
CA ASP A 318 -10.78 -19.39 -40.28
C ASP A 318 -11.23 -18.91 -41.67
N ASN A 319 -11.41 -19.83 -42.62
CA ASN A 319 -12.07 -19.59 -43.92
C ASN A 319 -11.58 -18.35 -44.69
N GLY A 320 -10.26 -18.09 -44.69
CA GLY A 320 -9.68 -16.91 -45.36
C GLY A 320 -9.59 -15.66 -44.49
N ASN A 321 -9.96 -15.77 -43.22
CA ASN A 321 -9.63 -14.86 -42.13
C ASN A 321 -8.65 -15.53 -41.16
N CYS A 322 -8.15 -14.74 -40.21
CA CYS A 322 -7.33 -15.21 -39.11
C CYS A 322 -7.95 -14.77 -37.78
N ILE A 323 -8.01 -15.66 -36.80
CA ILE A 323 -8.40 -15.35 -35.43
C ILE A 323 -7.16 -15.51 -34.55
N VAL A 324 -6.81 -14.47 -33.80
CA VAL A 324 -5.75 -14.49 -32.80
C VAL A 324 -6.39 -14.40 -31.42
N PHE A 325 -6.07 -15.35 -30.56
CA PHE A 325 -6.40 -15.33 -29.14
C PHE A 325 -5.16 -14.85 -28.39
N ARG A 326 -5.20 -13.62 -27.90
CA ARG A 326 -4.12 -13.07 -27.07
C ARG A 326 -4.44 -13.30 -25.61
N HIS A 327 -3.65 -14.13 -24.96
CA HIS A 327 -3.75 -14.41 -23.53
C HIS A 327 -2.90 -13.39 -22.77
N TRP A 328 -3.53 -12.60 -21.93
CA TRP A 328 -2.90 -11.61 -21.06
C TRP A 328 -2.83 -12.17 -19.65
N ILE A 329 -1.65 -12.12 -19.03
CA ILE A 329 -1.43 -12.49 -17.63
C ILE A 329 -0.72 -11.34 -16.93
N ILE A 330 -1.39 -10.76 -15.94
CA ILE A 330 -0.83 -9.70 -15.09
C ILE A 330 -0.78 -10.25 -13.67
N SER A 331 0.40 -10.27 -13.07
CA SER A 331 0.57 -10.72 -11.69
C SER A 331 1.33 -9.71 -10.87
N ASP A 332 0.90 -9.49 -9.63
CA ASP A 332 1.70 -8.70 -8.69
C ASP A 332 2.97 -9.45 -8.28
N TYR A 333 3.99 -8.72 -7.83
CA TYR A 333 5.23 -9.34 -7.32
C TYR A 333 5.04 -10.08 -5.99
N CYS A 334 3.84 -9.99 -5.41
CA CYS A 334 3.47 -10.72 -4.21
C CYS A 334 2.93 -12.11 -4.52
N GLY A 335 2.49 -12.35 -5.75
CA GLY A 335 1.83 -13.58 -6.17
C GLY A 335 0.41 -13.71 -5.62
N ASP A 336 -0.11 -12.69 -4.93
CA ASP A 336 -1.44 -12.72 -4.31
C ASP A 336 -2.52 -12.35 -5.33
N ASN A 337 -2.17 -11.55 -6.34
CA ASN A 337 -3.10 -11.10 -7.37
C ASN A 337 -2.61 -11.51 -8.76
N VAL A 338 -3.39 -12.35 -9.44
CA VAL A 338 -3.19 -12.73 -10.84
C VAL A 338 -4.47 -12.46 -11.60
N GLN A 339 -4.38 -11.66 -12.66
CA GLN A 339 -5.45 -11.40 -13.61
C GLN A 339 -5.12 -12.09 -14.93
N ASP A 340 -6.07 -12.85 -15.46
CA ASP A 340 -5.97 -13.58 -16.72
C ASP A 340 -7.14 -13.18 -17.63
N TYR A 341 -6.84 -12.84 -18.88
CA TYR A 341 -7.82 -12.44 -19.87
C TYR A 341 -7.43 -12.87 -21.28
N THR A 342 -8.39 -13.34 -22.06
CA THR A 342 -8.19 -13.65 -23.48
C THR A 342 -8.87 -12.61 -24.37
N GLN A 343 -8.07 -11.86 -25.12
CA GLN A 343 -8.54 -10.94 -26.14
C GLN A 343 -8.68 -11.67 -27.48
N VAL A 344 -9.82 -11.49 -28.16
CA VAL A 344 -10.08 -12.06 -29.49
C VAL A 344 -9.83 -10.99 -30.55
N ILE A 345 -8.88 -11.24 -31.45
CA ILE A 345 -8.51 -10.35 -32.54
C ILE A 345 -8.80 -11.06 -33.86
N LYS A 346 -9.75 -10.53 -34.64
CA LYS A 346 -10.07 -11.07 -35.97
C LYS A 346 -9.41 -10.19 -37.04
N MET A 347 -8.74 -10.85 -37.99
CA MET A 347 -8.11 -10.21 -39.12
C MET A 347 -8.69 -10.71 -40.44
N ARG A 348 -8.78 -9.82 -41.44
CA ARG A 348 -9.08 -10.23 -42.81
C ARG A 348 -7.83 -10.81 -43.49
N GLY A 349 -8.00 -11.91 -44.20
CA GLY A 349 -6.93 -12.54 -44.97
C GLY A 349 -6.16 -13.62 -44.19
N SER A 350 -4.97 -13.94 -44.69
CA SER A 350 -4.09 -14.97 -44.10
C SER A 350 -3.47 -14.53 -42.78
N CYS A 351 -3.23 -15.48 -41.89
CA CYS A 351 -2.49 -15.25 -40.66
C CYS A 351 -1.06 -14.73 -40.92
N PRO A 352 -0.49 -13.92 -40.00
CA PRO A 352 0.89 -13.46 -40.11
C PRO A 352 1.87 -14.64 -40.27
N GLU A 353 2.82 -14.53 -41.21
CA GLU A 353 3.84 -15.57 -41.39
C GLU A 353 4.77 -15.63 -40.18
N GLY A 354 4.84 -16.79 -39.50
CA GLY A 354 5.70 -17.00 -38.33
C GLY A 354 4.97 -17.53 -37.08
N SER A 355 3.64 -17.47 -37.04
CA SER A 355 2.86 -18.15 -36.01
C SER A 355 2.82 -19.65 -36.31
N SER A 356 3.57 -20.45 -35.54
CA SER A 356 3.50 -21.90 -35.67
C SER A 356 2.09 -22.36 -35.29
N PRO A 357 1.32 -23.01 -36.19
CA PRO A 357 0.03 -23.54 -35.81
C PRO A 357 0.25 -24.57 -34.71
N LEU A 358 -0.49 -24.46 -33.61
CA LEU A 358 -0.53 -25.55 -32.63
C LEU A 358 -1.01 -26.82 -33.33
N PRO A 359 -0.46 -28.00 -33.00
CA PRO A 359 -1.00 -29.25 -33.48
C PRO A 359 -2.48 -29.30 -33.07
N TYR A 360 -3.35 -29.42 -34.08
CA TYR A 360 -4.79 -29.53 -33.91
C TYR A 360 -5.09 -30.70 -32.95
N GLY A 361 -5.40 -30.36 -31.69
CA GLY A 361 -5.79 -31.33 -30.66
C GLY A 361 -5.02 -31.16 -29.36
N GLN A 362 -5.57 -30.33 -28.46
CA GLN A 362 -5.95 -30.69 -27.09
C GLN A 362 -6.20 -29.39 -26.31
N PHE A 363 -7.38 -28.79 -26.52
CA PHE A 363 -7.90 -27.79 -25.59
C PHE A 363 -8.44 -28.54 -24.38
N ASP A 364 -7.62 -28.70 -23.35
CA ASP A 364 -8.13 -28.96 -22.00
C ASP A 364 -8.58 -27.62 -21.44
N ILE A 365 -9.90 -27.38 -21.47
CA ILE A 365 -10.51 -26.32 -20.66
C ILE A 365 -10.11 -26.64 -19.21
N PRO A 366 -9.49 -25.71 -18.45
CA PRO A 366 -9.18 -25.96 -17.06
C PRO A 366 -10.49 -26.25 -16.32
N GLU A 367 -10.71 -27.51 -15.97
CA GLU A 367 -11.80 -27.88 -15.07
C GLU A 367 -11.51 -27.16 -13.76
N ASN A 368 -12.40 -26.25 -13.40
CA ASN A 368 -12.36 -25.49 -12.17
C ASN A 368 -12.22 -26.48 -11.00
N GLY A 369 -11.02 -26.57 -10.42
CA GLY A 369 -10.60 -27.57 -9.46
C GLY A 369 -11.30 -27.40 -8.12
N ASN A 370 -12.58 -27.73 -8.06
CA ASN A 370 -13.33 -27.82 -6.83
C ASN A 370 -13.08 -29.22 -6.23
N GLN A 371 -12.02 -29.34 -5.43
CA GLN A 371 -11.81 -30.53 -4.62
C GLN A 371 -12.90 -30.59 -3.54
N ASN A 372 -13.90 -31.44 -3.74
CA ASN A 372 -14.64 -32.12 -2.67
C ASN A 372 -15.22 -33.41 -3.24
N GLY A 373 -14.49 -34.51 -3.07
CA GLY A 373 -14.95 -35.85 -3.44
C GLY A 373 -15.89 -36.43 -2.40
N ALA A 374 -17.07 -36.89 -2.83
CA ALA A 374 -17.69 -38.14 -2.40
C ALA A 374 -18.96 -38.44 -3.21
N GLY A 375 -18.94 -39.50 -4.02
CA GLY A 375 -20.13 -40.27 -4.37
C GLY A 375 -20.65 -40.15 -5.80
N ASP A 376 -20.21 -41.07 -6.66
CA ASP A 376 -20.92 -41.53 -7.87
C ASP A 376 -22.30 -42.15 -7.48
N PRO A 377 -23.35 -42.17 -8.33
CA PRO A 377 -23.27 -42.84 -9.64
C PRO A 377 -24.01 -42.19 -10.83
N LYS A 378 -23.41 -42.38 -12.01
CA LYS A 378 -24.03 -42.67 -13.32
C LYS A 378 -25.10 -41.72 -13.88
N TYR A 379 -24.72 -40.94 -14.90
CA TYR A 379 -25.57 -40.67 -16.06
C TYR A 379 -24.75 -40.64 -17.36
N SER A 380 -25.15 -41.45 -18.33
CA SER A 380 -24.73 -41.37 -19.72
C SER A 380 -25.59 -40.34 -20.46
N VAL A 381 -24.98 -39.34 -21.11
CA VAL A 381 -25.67 -38.48 -22.08
C VAL A 381 -24.85 -38.39 -23.37
N SER A 382 -25.56 -38.60 -24.46
CA SER A 382 -25.14 -38.69 -25.86
C SER A 382 -24.72 -37.36 -26.47
N ASN A 383 -23.78 -37.43 -27.42
CA ASN A 383 -23.43 -36.36 -28.36
C ASN A 383 -24.66 -35.68 -29.00
N GLY A 384 -24.80 -34.38 -28.77
CA GLY A 384 -25.71 -33.55 -29.56
C GLY A 384 -26.08 -32.22 -28.90
N SER A 385 -25.24 -31.19 -29.06
CA SER A 385 -25.67 -29.77 -28.98
C SER A 385 -24.53 -28.76 -29.24
N LEU A 386 -23.88 -28.83 -30.41
CA LEU A 386 -22.98 -27.75 -30.88
C LEU A 386 -23.62 -26.85 -31.94
N GLN A 387 -24.95 -26.76 -31.96
CA GLN A 387 -25.71 -25.97 -32.93
C GLN A 387 -26.63 -24.90 -32.31
N ALA A 388 -26.56 -24.68 -30.99
CA ALA A 388 -27.48 -23.77 -30.29
C ALA A 388 -26.91 -22.37 -29.96
N ALA A 389 -25.64 -22.08 -30.27
CA ALA A 389 -25.01 -20.81 -29.94
C ALA A 389 -24.95 -19.78 -31.10
N LEU A 390 -25.53 -20.10 -32.27
CA LEU A 390 -25.44 -19.24 -33.47
C LEU A 390 -26.79 -18.70 -33.97
N ASN A 391 -27.88 -18.84 -33.22
CA ASN A 391 -29.19 -18.28 -33.59
C ASN A 391 -29.92 -17.71 -32.37
N SER A 392 -29.52 -16.53 -31.92
CA SER A 392 -30.39 -15.66 -31.11
C SER A 392 -30.45 -14.27 -31.78
N ASN A 393 -31.60 -13.96 -32.37
CA ASN A 393 -31.95 -12.61 -32.79
C ASN A 393 -32.14 -11.70 -31.55
N PRO A 394 -31.87 -10.39 -31.68
CA PRO A 394 -31.98 -9.46 -30.57
C PRO A 394 -33.44 -9.17 -30.20
N VAL A 395 -33.70 -9.08 -28.90
CA VAL A 395 -34.98 -8.64 -28.33
C VAL A 395 -35.06 -7.12 -28.44
N GLU A 396 -36.11 -6.64 -29.12
CA GLU A 396 -36.58 -5.25 -29.13
C GLU A 396 -36.83 -4.75 -27.69
N ALA A 397 -36.12 -3.70 -27.28
CA ALA A 397 -36.44 -2.95 -26.07
C ALA A 397 -37.54 -1.93 -26.40
N GLN A 398 -38.76 -2.16 -25.89
CA GLN A 398 -39.85 -1.18 -25.95
C GLN A 398 -39.57 -0.02 -24.98
N LEU A 399 -39.46 1.18 -25.56
CA LEU A 399 -39.52 2.46 -24.86
C LEU A 399 -40.93 2.68 -24.30
N VAL A 400 -41.05 2.76 -22.97
CA VAL A 400 -42.25 3.26 -22.30
C VAL A 400 -42.09 4.78 -22.11
N SER A 401 -42.99 5.56 -22.72
CA SER A 401 -43.10 7.00 -22.48
C SER A 401 -43.76 7.28 -21.11
N PRO A 402 -43.37 8.35 -20.40
CA PRO A 402 -44.10 8.79 -19.22
C PRO A 402 -45.34 9.59 -19.62
N ALA A 403 -46.47 9.35 -18.96
CA ALA A 403 -47.65 10.22 -19.02
C ALA A 403 -48.11 10.56 -17.59
N GLU A 404 -48.24 11.88 -17.38
CA GLU A 404 -48.94 12.66 -16.34
C GLU A 404 -48.48 12.58 -14.87
#